data_AF-A0A2G6I5H2-F1
#
_entry.id   AF-A0A2G6I5H2-F1
#
_cell.length_a   1.000
_cell.length_b   1.000
_cell.length_c   1.000
_cell.angle_alpha   90.00
_cell.angle_beta   90.00
_cell.angle_gamma   90.00
#
_symmetry.space_group_name_H-M   'P 1'
#
loop_
_entity.id
_entity.type
_entity.pdbx_description
1 polymer ?
#
loop_
_entity_poly.entity_id
_entity_poly.type
_entity_poly.pdbx_seq_one_letter_code
_entity_poly.pdbx_strand_id
1 'polypeptide(L)'
;MNALVLRGDSPELAALWPPNSGPEDALETALAEAMTRHETVLLHWLDSPPQTNEVRRAAVLIAAGHWLAQRVDLPFVLSELGAAGGLNMMWDRFRLDLPDGTLGPADSPVRLAPDWRGPCPPAALVRIADRRGVDLNPLNTQDPEDALRLLSYIWADQHDRIARTRAAIALAQATVDRGDAAAWLEARLATPRPGALHLVYHTIAWQYFPEDTKARCRAALTQAGTRATTEAPLAHLSMEADEQHGKGAVIELTLWPGGARMTLGRVDFHGRWVDWRAPGRHSEHG
;
A
#
# COMPACT_ATOMS: atom_id res chain seq x y z
N MET A 1 -23.30 3.61 3.13
CA MET A 1 -24.04 3.42 1.86
C MET A 1 -23.46 2.32 0.99
N ASN A 2 -22.24 2.46 0.47
CA ASN A 2 -21.68 1.44 -0.43
C ASN A 2 -21.69 0.01 0.17
N ALA A 3 -21.42 -0.13 1.47
CA ALA A 3 -21.54 -1.41 2.17
C ALA A 3 -22.93 -2.04 2.10
N LEU A 4 -24.00 -1.25 2.26
CA LEU A 4 -25.39 -1.73 2.18
C LEU A 4 -25.71 -2.25 0.78
N VAL A 5 -25.24 -1.55 -0.25
CA VAL A 5 -25.42 -1.95 -1.66
C VAL A 5 -24.62 -3.21 -1.98
N LEU A 6 -23.37 -3.30 -1.52
CA LEU A 6 -22.51 -4.47 -1.75
C LEU A 6 -23.04 -5.74 -1.04
N ARG A 7 -23.71 -5.61 0.11
CA ARG A 7 -24.38 -6.73 0.80
C ARG A 7 -25.77 -7.07 0.24
N GLY A 8 -26.37 -6.13 -0.50
CA GLY A 8 -27.75 -6.26 -0.99
C GLY A 8 -28.82 -5.92 0.06
N ASP A 9 -28.46 -5.20 1.13
CA ASP A 9 -29.37 -4.88 2.24
C ASP A 9 -30.40 -3.80 1.89
N SER A 10 -30.16 -3.03 0.82
CA SER A 10 -31.08 -2.01 0.32
C SER A 10 -31.21 -2.12 -1.20
N PRO A 11 -32.13 -2.98 -1.69
CA PRO A 11 -32.38 -3.14 -3.12
C PRO A 11 -32.85 -1.85 -3.81
N GLU A 12 -33.61 -1.01 -3.11
CA GLU A 12 -34.11 0.26 -3.62
C GLU A 12 -32.96 1.24 -3.87
N LEU A 13 -32.03 1.33 -2.91
CA LEU A 13 -30.81 2.11 -3.08
C LEU A 13 -29.95 1.52 -4.19
N ALA A 14 -29.75 0.20 -4.21
CA ALA A 14 -28.93 -0.49 -5.21
C ALA A 14 -29.40 -0.24 -6.65
N ALA A 15 -30.71 -0.17 -6.89
CA ALA A 15 -31.29 0.13 -8.20
C ALA A 15 -30.94 1.53 -8.72
N LEU A 16 -30.60 2.46 -7.82
CA LEU A 16 -30.26 3.86 -8.12
C LEU A 16 -28.77 4.16 -7.85
N TRP A 17 -28.00 3.18 -7.39
CA TRP A 17 -26.59 3.32 -7.04
C TRP A 17 -25.69 3.05 -8.24
N PRO A 18 -24.53 3.72 -8.38
CA PRO A 18 -23.61 3.45 -9.48
C PRO A 18 -23.30 1.94 -9.62
N PRO A 19 -23.28 1.41 -10.86
CA PRO A 19 -23.32 2.15 -12.14
C PRO A 19 -24.72 2.52 -12.63
N ASN A 20 -25.77 2.15 -11.89
CA ASN A 20 -27.12 2.54 -12.24
C ASN A 20 -27.26 4.06 -12.07
N SER A 21 -28.17 4.63 -12.85
CA SER A 21 -28.54 6.03 -12.75
C SER A 21 -30.06 6.14 -12.67
N GLY A 22 -30.53 7.23 -12.10
CA GLY A 22 -31.94 7.54 -11.97
C GLY A 22 -32.16 9.01 -11.65
N PRO A 23 -33.41 9.43 -11.49
CA PRO A 23 -33.76 10.78 -11.05
C PRO A 23 -33.07 11.11 -9.71
N GLU A 24 -32.55 12.33 -9.60
CA GLU A 24 -31.80 12.79 -8.42
C GLU A 24 -32.67 12.77 -7.15
N ASP A 25 -33.93 13.18 -7.26
CA ASP A 25 -34.94 13.14 -6.20
C ASP A 25 -35.24 11.71 -5.71
N ALA A 26 -35.26 10.74 -6.63
CA ALA A 26 -35.41 9.33 -6.29
C ALA A 26 -34.19 8.80 -5.51
N LEU A 27 -32.97 9.19 -5.92
CA LEU A 27 -31.74 8.82 -5.21
C LEU A 27 -31.69 9.45 -3.82
N GLU A 28 -32.03 10.73 -3.69
CA GLU A 28 -32.12 11.44 -2.41
C GLU A 28 -33.10 10.75 -1.46
N THR A 29 -34.28 10.37 -1.97
CA THR A 29 -35.29 9.63 -1.20
C THR A 29 -34.77 8.28 -0.74
N ALA A 30 -34.19 7.48 -1.66
CA ALA A 30 -33.63 6.18 -1.32
C ALA A 30 -32.48 6.27 -0.31
N LEU A 31 -31.66 7.31 -0.40
CA LEU A 31 -30.60 7.61 0.58
C LEU A 31 -31.19 7.90 1.96
N ALA A 32 -32.17 8.81 2.06
CA ALA A 32 -32.79 9.17 3.34
C ALA A 32 -33.47 7.96 4.00
N GLU A 33 -34.16 7.14 3.21
CA GLU A 33 -34.75 5.89 3.69
C GLU A 33 -33.69 4.90 4.16
N ALA A 34 -32.61 4.70 3.40
CA ALA A 34 -31.52 3.81 3.80
C ALA A 34 -30.83 4.30 5.09
N MET A 35 -30.66 5.61 5.25
CA MET A 35 -30.10 6.21 6.48
C MET A 35 -30.97 5.88 7.69
N THR A 36 -32.29 6.05 7.55
CA THR A 36 -33.24 5.81 8.64
C THR A 36 -33.37 4.32 8.95
N ARG A 37 -33.50 3.49 7.92
CA ARG A 37 -33.72 2.04 8.05
C ARG A 37 -32.49 1.30 8.58
N HIS A 38 -31.29 1.75 8.24
CA HIS A 38 -30.03 1.10 8.61
C HIS A 38 -29.19 1.95 9.58
N GLU A 39 -29.82 2.83 10.36
CA GLU A 39 -29.14 3.78 11.26
C GLU A 39 -28.08 3.10 12.14
N THR A 40 -28.45 2.06 12.89
CA THR A 40 -27.52 1.35 13.79
C THR A 40 -26.29 0.80 13.07
N VAL A 41 -26.48 0.24 11.87
CA VAL A 41 -25.38 -0.28 11.05
C VAL A 41 -24.49 0.87 10.58
N LEU A 42 -25.07 1.95 10.08
CA LEU A 42 -24.31 3.10 9.59
C LEU A 42 -23.52 3.77 10.73
N LEU A 43 -24.12 3.94 11.90
CA LEU A 43 -23.45 4.46 13.09
C LEU A 43 -22.27 3.57 13.50
N HIS A 44 -22.47 2.24 13.55
CA HIS A 44 -21.39 1.31 13.85
C HIS A 44 -20.21 1.43 12.85
N TRP A 45 -20.50 1.66 11.57
CA TRP A 45 -19.46 1.86 10.58
C TRP A 45 -18.67 3.16 10.77
N LEU A 46 -19.31 4.20 11.33
CA LEU A 46 -18.71 5.49 11.66
C LEU A 46 -17.88 5.46 12.95
N ASP A 47 -18.00 4.42 13.78
CA ASP A 47 -17.17 4.25 15.00
C ASP A 47 -15.68 4.05 14.69
N SER A 48 -15.30 3.87 13.43
CA SER A 48 -13.91 3.70 13.01
C SER A 48 -13.59 4.51 11.77
N PRO A 49 -12.40 5.13 11.71
CA PRO A 49 -12.02 5.96 10.56
C PRO A 49 -11.94 5.12 9.28
N PRO A 50 -12.16 5.74 8.11
CA PRO A 50 -11.94 5.09 6.82
C PRO A 50 -10.50 4.57 6.70
N GLN A 51 -10.36 3.30 6.32
CA GLN A 51 -9.07 2.69 6.03
C GLN A 51 -8.96 2.41 4.53
N THR A 52 -8.12 3.18 3.84
CA THR A 52 -7.92 3.03 2.40
C THR A 52 -6.65 2.23 2.11
N ASN A 53 -6.80 0.95 1.77
CA ASN A 53 -5.69 0.10 1.33
C ASN A 53 -5.59 0.09 -0.21
N GLU A 54 -5.14 1.22 -0.80
CA GLU A 54 -5.07 1.37 -2.25
C GLU A 54 -4.01 0.45 -2.88
N VAL A 55 -4.48 -0.56 -3.63
CA VAL A 55 -3.64 -1.58 -4.29
C VAL A 55 -2.72 -0.98 -5.37
N ARG A 56 -3.13 0.10 -6.05
CA ARG A 56 -2.28 0.72 -7.08
C ARG A 56 -0.96 1.27 -6.55
N ARG A 57 -0.87 1.56 -5.24
CA ARG A 57 0.38 2.02 -4.61
C ARG A 57 1.48 0.95 -4.69
N ALA A 58 1.11 -0.32 -4.82
CA ALA A 58 2.07 -1.40 -5.03
C ALA A 58 2.91 -1.26 -6.30
N ALA A 59 2.51 -0.44 -7.29
CA ALA A 59 3.33 -0.15 -8.46
C ALA A 59 4.71 0.42 -8.07
N VAL A 60 4.76 1.28 -7.04
CA VAL A 60 6.01 1.82 -6.49
C VAL A 60 6.81 0.75 -5.78
N LEU A 61 6.15 -0.16 -5.04
CA LEU A 61 6.80 -1.25 -4.32
C LEU A 61 7.46 -2.25 -5.27
N ILE A 62 6.77 -2.61 -6.37
CA ILE A 62 7.33 -3.46 -7.44
C ILE A 62 8.54 -2.77 -8.05
N ALA A 63 8.42 -1.51 -8.48
CA ALA A 63 9.51 -0.76 -9.11
C ALA A 63 10.74 -0.65 -8.18
N ALA A 64 10.53 -0.28 -6.91
CA ALA A 64 11.59 -0.18 -5.92
C ALA A 64 12.20 -1.54 -5.58
N GLY A 65 11.40 -2.61 -5.44
CA GLY A 65 11.87 -3.96 -5.18
C GLY A 65 12.78 -4.48 -6.30
N HIS A 66 12.38 -4.29 -7.56
CA HIS A 66 13.20 -4.63 -8.72
C HIS A 66 14.48 -3.80 -8.81
N TRP A 67 14.40 -2.48 -8.55
CA TRP A 67 15.57 -1.61 -8.51
C TRP A 67 16.56 -1.99 -7.40
N LEU A 68 16.06 -2.37 -6.22
CA LEU A 68 16.84 -2.87 -5.09
C LEU A 68 17.47 -4.23 -5.40
N ALA A 69 16.72 -5.16 -5.99
CA ALA A 69 17.20 -6.51 -6.31
C ALA A 69 18.35 -6.50 -7.34
N GLN A 70 18.43 -5.49 -8.21
CA GLN A 70 19.59 -5.31 -9.09
C GLN A 70 20.88 -4.95 -8.33
N ARG A 71 20.75 -4.32 -7.15
CA ARG A 71 21.86 -3.82 -6.33
C ARG A 71 22.21 -4.75 -5.19
N VAL A 72 21.21 -5.44 -4.65
CA VAL A 72 21.32 -6.33 -3.49
C VAL A 72 20.73 -7.68 -3.91
N ASP A 73 21.59 -8.64 -4.23
CA ASP A 73 21.18 -9.99 -4.63
C ASP A 73 20.84 -10.86 -3.40
N LEU A 74 19.91 -10.39 -2.57
CA LEU A 74 19.41 -11.08 -1.38
C LEU A 74 17.88 -11.18 -1.43
N PRO A 75 17.28 -12.22 -0.83
CA PRO A 75 15.85 -12.23 -0.60
C PRO A 75 15.43 -11.10 0.35
N PHE A 76 14.17 -10.69 0.24
CA PHE A 76 13.59 -9.59 1.00
C PHE A 76 12.82 -10.11 2.21
N VAL A 77 12.99 -9.44 3.34
CA VAL A 77 12.08 -9.48 4.48
C VAL A 77 11.29 -8.18 4.49
N LEU A 78 9.97 -8.27 4.33
CA LEU A 78 9.09 -7.11 4.23
C LEU A 78 8.54 -6.68 5.59
N SER A 79 8.47 -5.38 5.82
CA SER A 79 7.85 -4.77 7.01
C SER A 79 7.06 -3.52 6.64
N GLU A 80 5.74 -3.64 6.54
CA GLU A 80 4.86 -2.50 6.22
C GLU A 80 4.31 -1.84 7.49
N LEU A 81 4.43 -0.51 7.60
CA LEU A 81 3.85 0.28 8.68
C LEU A 81 2.52 0.91 8.24
N GLY A 82 1.47 0.75 9.03
CA GLY A 82 0.11 1.18 8.68
C GLY A 82 -0.46 0.35 7.53
N ALA A 83 -0.34 -0.97 7.65
CA ALA A 83 -0.60 -1.90 6.56
C ALA A 83 -2.10 -2.09 6.25
N ALA A 84 -3.02 -1.59 7.09
CA ALA A 84 -4.45 -1.84 7.03
C ALA A 84 -4.78 -3.35 6.90
N GLY A 85 -5.20 -3.82 5.72
CA GLY A 85 -5.47 -5.23 5.43
C GLY A 85 -4.29 -5.99 4.83
N GLY A 86 -3.11 -5.37 4.72
CA GLY A 86 -1.89 -6.00 4.20
C GLY A 86 -1.90 -6.27 2.69
N LEU A 87 -2.82 -5.66 1.92
CA LEU A 87 -2.95 -5.95 0.47
C LEU A 87 -1.68 -5.61 -0.30
N ASN A 88 -1.05 -4.47 0.00
CA ASN A 88 0.16 -4.03 -0.68
C ASN A 88 1.38 -4.88 -0.34
N MET A 89 1.36 -5.66 0.74
CA MET A 89 2.42 -6.61 1.06
C MET A 89 2.52 -7.78 0.08
N MET A 90 1.53 -7.96 -0.79
CA MET A 90 1.52 -8.97 -1.86
C MET A 90 2.09 -8.44 -3.18
N TRP A 91 2.82 -7.32 -3.17
CA TRP A 91 3.31 -6.66 -4.38
C TRP A 91 4.17 -7.56 -5.29
N ASP A 92 4.88 -8.55 -4.75
CA ASP A 92 5.65 -9.55 -5.53
C ASP A 92 4.75 -10.50 -6.34
N ARG A 93 3.46 -10.57 -6.01
CA ARG A 93 2.44 -11.37 -6.69
C ARG A 93 1.65 -10.57 -7.71
N PHE A 94 1.90 -9.27 -7.82
CA PHE A 94 1.19 -8.39 -8.73
C PHE A 94 1.99 -8.20 -10.02
N ARG A 95 1.29 -7.88 -11.10
CA ARG A 95 1.89 -7.55 -12.39
C ARG A 95 1.89 -6.04 -12.59
N LEU A 96 3.05 -5.47 -12.89
CA LEU A 96 3.19 -4.08 -13.31
C LEU A 96 3.46 -4.02 -14.82
N ASP A 97 2.56 -3.40 -15.56
CA ASP A 97 2.72 -3.11 -16.99
C ASP A 97 3.44 -1.77 -17.15
N LEU A 98 4.53 -1.79 -17.91
CA LEU A 98 5.41 -0.65 -18.18
C LEU A 98 5.51 -0.40 -19.71
N PRO A 99 5.97 0.78 -20.14
CA PRO A 99 6.14 1.07 -21.57
C PRO A 99 7.06 0.08 -22.33
N ASP A 100 8.05 -0.50 -21.67
CA ASP A 100 9.06 -1.39 -22.27
C ASP A 100 8.93 -2.87 -21.88
N GLY A 101 7.87 -3.24 -21.16
CA GLY A 101 7.67 -4.61 -20.71
C GLY A 101 6.78 -4.74 -19.49
N THR A 102 6.98 -5.82 -18.74
CA THR A 102 6.19 -6.12 -17.54
C THR A 102 7.08 -6.63 -16.43
N LEU A 103 6.76 -6.29 -15.19
CA LEU A 103 7.37 -6.84 -13.99
C LEU A 103 6.36 -7.67 -13.20
N GLY A 104 6.83 -8.71 -12.52
CA GLY A 104 6.00 -9.65 -11.75
C GLY A 104 5.39 -10.78 -12.60
N PRO A 105 4.50 -11.60 -12.01
CA PRO A 105 3.92 -12.78 -12.67
C PRO A 105 2.99 -12.41 -13.84
N ALA A 106 3.18 -13.05 -15.01
CA ALA A 106 2.41 -12.73 -16.21
C ALA A 106 0.89 -12.98 -16.06
N ASP A 107 0.53 -13.97 -15.24
CA ASP A 107 -0.82 -14.47 -14.96
C ASP A 107 -1.45 -13.87 -13.70
N SER A 108 -0.82 -12.86 -13.07
CA SER A 108 -1.37 -12.21 -11.89
C SER A 108 -2.77 -11.64 -12.16
N PRO A 109 -3.78 -11.94 -11.31
CA PRO A 109 -5.10 -11.34 -11.41
C PRO A 109 -5.09 -9.85 -11.01
N VAL A 110 -4.04 -9.38 -10.34
CA VAL A 110 -3.81 -7.98 -10.03
C VAL A 110 -2.83 -7.41 -11.05
N ARG A 111 -3.36 -6.66 -12.01
CA ARG A 111 -2.58 -5.92 -13.01
C ARG A 111 -2.54 -4.44 -12.65
N LEU A 112 -1.38 -3.81 -12.70
CA LEU A 112 -1.16 -2.40 -12.43
C LEU A 112 -0.59 -1.77 -13.71
N ALA A 113 -1.23 -0.71 -14.21
CA ALA A 113 -0.80 0.00 -15.42
C ALA A 113 -0.93 1.51 -15.19
N PRO A 114 -0.08 2.11 -14.32
CA PRO A 114 -0.09 3.55 -14.13
C PRO A 114 0.35 4.27 -15.41
N ASP A 115 -0.01 5.55 -15.57
CA ASP A 115 0.68 6.45 -16.51
C ASP A 115 2.14 6.60 -16.04
N TRP A 116 3.04 5.91 -16.73
CA TRP A 116 4.45 5.80 -16.34
C TRP A 116 5.31 6.83 -17.07
N ARG A 117 6.12 7.56 -16.32
CA ARG A 117 7.05 8.57 -16.82
C ARG A 117 8.45 8.32 -16.26
N GLY A 118 9.46 8.62 -17.06
CA GLY A 118 10.86 8.34 -16.72
C GLY A 118 11.31 6.93 -17.12
N PRO A 119 12.57 6.55 -16.82
CA PRO A 119 13.10 5.24 -17.17
C PRO A 119 12.32 4.11 -16.49
N CYS A 120 12.26 2.95 -17.12
CA CYS A 120 11.69 1.76 -16.48
C CYS A 120 12.71 1.12 -15.52
N PRO A 121 12.25 0.60 -14.37
CA PRO A 121 13.09 -0.16 -13.45
C PRO A 121 13.62 -1.45 -14.11
N PRO A 122 14.77 -1.96 -13.66
CA PRO A 122 15.37 -3.16 -14.23
C PRO A 122 14.50 -4.40 -13.96
N ALA A 123 14.47 -5.35 -14.90
CA ALA A 123 13.80 -6.64 -14.72
C ALA A 123 14.64 -7.63 -13.87
N ALA A 124 15.00 -7.24 -12.64
CA ALA A 124 15.74 -8.10 -11.71
C ALA A 124 14.83 -9.14 -11.03
N LEU A 125 15.41 -10.25 -10.54
CA LEU A 125 14.66 -11.27 -9.82
C LEU A 125 14.39 -10.82 -8.37
N VAL A 126 13.12 -10.62 -8.03
CA VAL A 126 12.69 -10.37 -6.65
C VAL A 126 12.35 -11.69 -5.96
N ARG A 127 12.89 -11.90 -4.76
CA ARG A 127 12.60 -13.05 -3.90
C ARG A 127 12.10 -12.55 -2.55
N ILE A 128 10.89 -12.92 -2.12
CA ILE A 128 10.38 -12.56 -0.79
C ILE A 128 10.49 -13.77 0.13
N ALA A 129 11.29 -13.66 1.20
CA ALA A 129 11.46 -14.72 2.19
C ALA A 129 10.46 -14.64 3.34
N ASP A 130 10.10 -13.42 3.78
CA ASP A 130 9.13 -13.19 4.85
C ASP A 130 8.42 -11.85 4.64
N ARG A 131 7.21 -11.72 5.19
CA ARG A 131 6.45 -10.47 5.17
C ARG A 131 5.61 -10.35 6.44
N ARG A 132 5.67 -9.20 7.09
CA ARG A 132 4.79 -8.88 8.23
C ARG A 132 4.45 -7.40 8.25
N GLY A 133 3.25 -7.04 8.64
CA GLY A 133 2.80 -5.65 8.73
C GLY A 133 2.34 -5.30 10.14
N VAL A 134 2.11 -4.02 10.38
CA VAL A 134 1.47 -3.53 11.60
C VAL A 134 0.42 -2.48 11.28
N ASP A 135 -0.69 -2.51 11.99
CA ASP A 135 -1.72 -1.48 11.99
C ASP A 135 -2.37 -1.37 13.37
N LEU A 136 -2.93 -0.20 13.72
CA LEU A 136 -3.69 -0.05 14.97
C LEU A 136 -4.99 -0.86 14.93
N ASN A 137 -5.62 -0.94 13.77
CA ASN A 137 -6.90 -1.57 13.53
C ASN A 137 -6.82 -2.45 12.28
N PRO A 138 -6.00 -3.52 12.30
CA PRO A 138 -5.79 -4.35 11.12
C PRO A 138 -7.10 -5.02 10.69
N LEU A 139 -7.32 -5.06 9.37
CA LEU A 139 -8.46 -5.74 8.76
C LEU A 139 -8.03 -7.14 8.32
N ASN A 140 -8.81 -8.14 8.70
CA ASN A 140 -8.59 -9.52 8.29
C ASN A 140 -9.24 -9.78 6.93
N THR A 141 -8.44 -9.88 5.87
CA THR A 141 -8.94 -10.12 4.50
C THR A 141 -9.65 -11.47 4.32
N GLN A 142 -9.48 -12.41 5.25
CA GLN A 142 -10.19 -13.70 5.27
C GLN A 142 -11.55 -13.61 5.96
N ASP A 143 -11.83 -12.53 6.69
CA ASP A 143 -13.15 -12.23 7.23
C ASP A 143 -13.99 -11.50 6.17
N PRO A 144 -15.16 -12.04 5.76
CA PRO A 144 -16.03 -11.40 4.79
C PRO A 144 -16.45 -9.97 5.14
N GLU A 145 -16.63 -9.63 6.42
CA GLU A 145 -17.04 -8.28 6.83
C GLU A 145 -15.88 -7.27 6.68
N ASP A 146 -14.66 -7.67 7.03
CA ASP A 146 -13.46 -6.83 6.84
C ASP A 146 -13.11 -6.69 5.35
N ALA A 147 -13.25 -7.76 4.56
CA ALA A 147 -13.12 -7.70 3.11
C ALA A 147 -14.15 -6.76 2.48
N LEU A 148 -15.40 -6.81 2.93
CA LEU A 148 -16.45 -5.87 2.55
C LEU A 148 -16.09 -4.44 2.95
N ARG A 149 -15.53 -4.24 4.16
CA ARG A 149 -15.10 -2.93 4.65
C ARG A 149 -14.04 -2.30 3.75
N LEU A 150 -13.04 -3.07 3.33
CA LEU A 150 -12.02 -2.62 2.36
C LEU A 150 -12.65 -2.16 1.04
N LEU A 151 -13.67 -2.87 0.56
CA LEU A 151 -14.36 -2.53 -0.69
C LEU A 151 -15.30 -1.32 -0.56
N SER A 152 -15.89 -1.13 0.62
CA SER A 152 -16.90 -0.10 0.87
C SER A 152 -16.34 1.32 0.88
N TYR A 153 -15.03 1.48 1.09
CA TYR A 153 -14.31 2.76 0.98
C TYR A 153 -13.84 3.09 -0.45
N ILE A 154 -14.24 2.29 -1.43
CA ILE A 154 -14.08 2.60 -2.85
C ILE A 154 -15.41 3.17 -3.36
N TRP A 155 -15.34 4.25 -4.14
CA TRP A 155 -16.54 4.80 -4.79
C TRP A 155 -17.17 3.76 -5.71
N ALA A 156 -18.50 3.66 -5.69
CA ALA A 156 -19.23 2.57 -6.34
C ALA A 156 -19.05 2.51 -7.86
N ASP A 157 -18.83 3.67 -8.49
CA ASP A 157 -18.54 3.82 -9.91
C ASP A 157 -17.12 3.37 -10.30
N GLN A 158 -16.22 3.16 -9.33
CA GLN A 158 -14.84 2.73 -9.57
C GLN A 158 -14.72 1.21 -9.70
N HIS A 159 -15.45 0.61 -10.64
CA HIS A 159 -15.49 -0.85 -10.85
C HIS A 159 -14.11 -1.47 -11.02
N ASP A 160 -13.23 -0.85 -11.81
CA ASP A 160 -11.86 -1.34 -12.03
C ASP A 160 -11.04 -1.36 -10.73
N ARG A 161 -11.33 -0.45 -9.80
CA ARG A 161 -10.68 -0.40 -8.49
C ARG A 161 -11.25 -1.47 -7.57
N ILE A 162 -12.57 -1.66 -7.57
CA ILE A 162 -13.27 -2.73 -6.83
C ILE A 162 -12.76 -4.11 -7.27
N ALA A 163 -12.75 -4.39 -8.57
CA ALA A 163 -12.31 -5.67 -9.12
C ALA A 163 -10.85 -5.98 -8.75
N ARG A 164 -9.97 -4.98 -8.83
CA ARG A 164 -8.57 -5.09 -8.44
C ARG A 164 -8.39 -5.34 -6.94
N THR A 165 -9.16 -4.65 -6.10
CA THR A 165 -9.13 -4.89 -4.65
C THR A 165 -9.64 -6.29 -4.31
N ARG A 166 -10.69 -6.80 -4.97
CA ARG A 166 -11.13 -8.19 -4.81
C ARG A 166 -10.04 -9.19 -5.20
N ALA A 167 -9.36 -8.96 -6.32
CA ALA A 167 -8.23 -9.80 -6.74
C ALA A 167 -7.07 -9.76 -5.74
N ALA A 168 -6.76 -8.59 -5.17
CA ALA A 168 -5.73 -8.46 -4.14
C ALA A 168 -6.13 -9.15 -2.83
N ILE A 169 -7.38 -9.03 -2.40
CA ILE A 169 -7.93 -9.74 -1.22
C ILE A 169 -7.78 -11.26 -1.41
N ALA A 170 -8.09 -11.78 -2.60
CA ALA A 170 -7.96 -13.22 -2.89
C ALA A 170 -6.50 -13.72 -2.84
N LEU A 171 -5.52 -12.84 -3.08
CA LEU A 171 -4.09 -13.14 -2.96
C LEU A 171 -3.53 -12.87 -1.55
N ALA A 172 -4.25 -12.16 -0.69
CA ALA A 172 -3.75 -11.67 0.59
C ALA A 172 -3.51 -12.83 1.57
N GLN A 173 -2.23 -13.03 1.92
CA GLN A 173 -1.78 -14.05 2.88
C GLN A 173 -0.84 -13.48 3.95
N ALA A 174 -0.62 -12.16 3.94
CA ALA A 174 0.26 -11.50 4.87
C ALA A 174 -0.37 -11.39 6.27
N THR A 175 0.44 -11.54 7.31
CA THR A 175 0.03 -11.25 8.68
C THR A 175 0.24 -9.77 9.00
N VAL A 176 -0.82 -9.11 9.45
CA VAL A 176 -0.77 -7.75 9.99
C VAL A 176 -1.01 -7.81 11.49
N ASP A 177 -0.02 -7.42 12.28
CA ASP A 177 -0.13 -7.37 13.73
C ASP A 177 -0.92 -6.14 14.15
N ARG A 178 -1.74 -6.30 15.21
CA ARG A 178 -2.38 -5.16 15.87
C ARG A 178 -1.38 -4.47 16.80
N GLY A 179 -1.09 -3.21 16.58
CA GLY A 179 -0.22 -2.44 17.47
C GLY A 179 0.18 -1.06 16.96
N ASP A 180 0.86 -0.30 17.82
CA ASP A 180 1.52 0.94 17.43
C ASP A 180 2.76 0.64 16.57
N ALA A 181 2.94 1.45 15.52
CA ALA A 181 4.00 1.24 14.54
C ALA A 181 5.40 1.35 15.15
N ALA A 182 5.62 2.22 16.15
CA ALA A 182 6.94 2.41 16.74
C ALA A 182 7.35 1.23 17.62
N ALA A 183 6.49 0.83 18.56
CA ALA A 183 6.78 -0.31 19.43
C ALA A 183 6.99 -1.60 18.61
N TRP A 184 6.18 -1.80 17.56
CA TRP A 184 6.33 -2.93 16.66
C TRP A 184 7.64 -2.88 15.88
N LEU A 185 7.99 -1.71 15.30
CA LEU A 185 9.19 -1.55 14.50
C LEU A 185 10.47 -1.70 15.34
N GLU A 186 10.50 -1.16 16.55
CA GLU A 186 11.58 -1.34 17.52
C GLU A 186 11.87 -2.82 17.77
N ALA A 187 10.82 -3.62 18.03
CA ALA A 187 10.94 -5.06 18.20
C ALA A 187 11.37 -5.77 16.91
N ARG A 188 10.79 -5.38 15.77
CA ARG A 188 11.07 -5.99 14.45
C ARG A 188 12.52 -5.76 14.00
N LEU A 189 13.13 -4.64 14.39
CA LEU A 189 14.50 -4.23 14.04
C LEU A 189 15.55 -4.52 15.13
N ALA A 190 15.15 -5.08 16.28
CA ALA A 190 16.07 -5.39 17.37
C ALA A 190 17.18 -6.36 16.94
N THR A 191 16.88 -7.27 16.01
CA THR A 191 17.83 -8.25 15.47
C THR A 191 17.99 -8.06 13.96
N PRO A 192 19.23 -7.91 13.44
CA PRO A 192 19.50 -7.92 12.00
C PRO A 192 18.99 -9.19 11.31
N ARG A 193 18.86 -9.15 9.98
CA ARG A 193 18.44 -10.29 9.15
C ARG A 193 19.59 -10.76 8.23
N PRO A 194 20.57 -11.52 8.73
CA PRO A 194 21.63 -12.08 7.87
C PRO A 194 21.07 -12.88 6.70
N GLY A 195 21.66 -12.69 5.52
CA GLY A 195 21.24 -13.31 4.27
C GLY A 195 19.98 -12.71 3.65
N ALA A 196 19.49 -11.56 4.13
CA ALA A 196 18.29 -10.91 3.59
C ALA A 196 18.37 -9.38 3.62
N LEU A 197 17.77 -8.73 2.62
CA LEU A 197 17.46 -7.31 2.66
C LEU A 197 16.18 -7.09 3.47
N HIS A 198 16.28 -6.39 4.61
CA HIS A 198 15.10 -5.98 5.36
C HIS A 198 14.54 -4.69 4.75
N LEU A 199 13.41 -4.77 4.06
CA LEU A 199 12.72 -3.63 3.48
C LEU A 199 11.56 -3.20 4.40
N VAL A 200 11.75 -2.08 5.10
CA VAL A 200 10.70 -1.37 5.84
C VAL A 200 10.06 -0.34 4.93
N TYR A 201 8.73 -0.28 4.87
CA TYR A 201 8.04 0.67 4.01
C TYR A 201 6.68 1.09 4.54
N HIS A 202 6.14 2.16 3.96
CA HIS A 202 4.80 2.66 4.22
C HIS A 202 4.27 3.46 3.02
N THR A 203 2.95 3.42 2.81
CA THR A 203 2.32 4.00 1.62
C THR A 203 1.10 4.88 1.97
N ILE A 204 1.34 6.18 2.19
CA ILE A 204 0.32 7.15 2.67
C ILE A 204 -0.25 6.71 4.02
N ALA A 205 0.64 6.32 4.93
CA ALA A 205 0.28 5.93 6.30
C ALA A 205 0.97 6.84 7.33
N TRP A 206 2.20 7.25 7.04
CA TRP A 206 3.05 7.97 7.97
C TRP A 206 2.42 9.27 8.46
N GLN A 207 1.73 10.01 7.58
CA GLN A 207 1.07 11.27 7.94
C GLN A 207 0.08 11.14 9.10
N TYR A 208 -0.56 9.97 9.25
CA TYR A 208 -1.54 9.67 10.30
C TYR A 208 -0.92 9.25 11.64
N PHE A 209 0.39 8.98 11.67
CA PHE A 209 1.05 8.61 12.92
C PHE A 209 1.20 9.82 13.84
N PRO A 210 0.99 9.66 15.16
CA PRO A 210 1.35 10.67 16.15
C PRO A 210 2.83 11.05 16.03
N GLU A 211 3.20 12.29 16.40
CA GLU A 211 4.58 12.75 16.26
C GLU A 211 5.56 11.93 17.11
N ASP A 212 5.14 11.45 18.28
CA ASP A 212 5.94 10.52 19.11
C ASP A 212 6.23 9.20 18.37
N THR A 213 5.19 8.57 17.80
CA THR A 213 5.34 7.36 16.97
C THR A 213 6.30 7.61 15.80
N LYS A 214 6.16 8.74 15.09
CA LYS A 214 7.08 9.12 14.00
C LYS A 214 8.52 9.27 14.47
N ALA A 215 8.73 9.96 15.59
CA ALA A 215 10.06 10.20 16.16
C ALA A 215 10.74 8.87 16.56
N ARG A 216 10.00 7.99 17.23
CA ARG A 216 10.48 6.66 17.63
C ARG A 216 10.77 5.76 16.44
N CYS A 217 9.91 5.72 15.42
CA CYS A 217 10.18 4.98 14.19
C CYS A 217 11.47 5.46 13.49
N ARG A 218 11.68 6.78 13.38
CA ARG A 218 12.93 7.35 12.82
C ARG A 218 14.15 6.95 13.64
N ALA A 219 14.05 6.98 14.96
CA ALA A 219 15.12 6.55 15.86
C ALA A 219 15.44 5.06 15.69
N ALA A 220 14.41 4.20 15.63
CA ALA A 220 14.58 2.76 15.42
C ALA A 220 15.26 2.44 14.08
N LEU A 221 14.83 3.09 12.99
CA LEU A 221 15.45 2.95 11.67
C LEU A 221 16.92 3.39 11.68
N THR A 222 17.20 4.56 12.26
CA THR A 222 18.57 5.10 12.36
C THR A 222 19.46 4.14 13.16
N GLN A 223 18.99 3.66 14.31
CA GLN A 223 19.74 2.75 15.16
C GLN A 223 19.96 1.38 14.51
N ALA A 224 18.97 0.86 13.77
CA ALA A 224 19.13 -0.38 13.01
C ALA A 224 20.12 -0.20 11.84
N GLY A 225 20.08 0.96 11.17
CA GLY A 225 20.99 1.32 10.09
C GLY A 225 22.47 1.32 10.50
N THR A 226 22.80 1.65 11.76
CA THR A 226 24.20 1.58 12.25
C THR A 226 24.72 0.15 12.42
N ARG A 227 23.82 -0.84 12.49
CA ARG A 227 24.16 -2.28 12.58
C ARG A 227 24.05 -3.00 11.25
N ALA A 228 23.50 -2.35 10.22
CA ALA A 228 23.33 -2.94 8.90
C ALA A 228 24.68 -3.19 8.23
N THR A 229 24.78 -4.31 7.53
CA THR A 229 25.98 -4.73 6.79
C THR A 229 25.58 -5.17 5.38
N THR A 230 26.54 -5.48 4.52
CA THR A 230 26.24 -6.03 3.19
C THR A 230 25.52 -7.38 3.26
N GLU A 231 25.74 -8.16 4.32
CA GLU A 231 25.08 -9.46 4.55
C GLU A 231 23.71 -9.33 5.24
N ALA A 232 23.44 -8.19 5.87
CA ALA A 232 22.16 -7.89 6.52
C ALA A 232 21.77 -6.42 6.26
N PRO A 233 21.50 -6.04 4.99
CA PRO A 233 21.20 -4.66 4.65
C PRO A 233 19.79 -4.27 5.11
N LEU A 234 19.61 -2.98 5.33
CA LEU A 234 18.32 -2.37 5.68
C LEU A 234 17.95 -1.36 4.59
N ALA A 235 16.70 -1.36 4.18
CA ALA A 235 16.12 -0.34 3.31
C ALA A 235 14.87 0.23 3.96
N HIS A 236 14.72 1.55 3.92
CA HIS A 236 13.50 2.25 4.29
C HIS A 236 12.94 2.98 3.07
N LEU A 237 11.76 2.55 2.60
CA LEU A 237 11.05 3.15 1.49
C LEU A 237 9.83 3.92 1.99
N SER A 238 9.85 5.23 1.81
CA SER A 238 8.76 6.14 2.13
C SER A 238 8.04 6.54 0.85
N MET A 239 6.71 6.41 0.84
CA MET A 239 5.84 6.97 -0.18
C MET A 239 4.79 7.82 0.52
N GLU A 240 5.04 9.14 0.64
CA GLU A 240 4.26 10.04 1.51
C GLU A 240 4.07 11.43 0.91
N ALA A 241 3.12 12.19 1.47
CA ALA A 241 2.97 13.61 1.16
C ALA A 241 4.18 14.42 1.66
N ASP A 242 4.52 15.47 0.93
CA ASP A 242 5.49 16.49 1.33
C ASP A 242 4.92 17.90 1.12
N GLU A 243 5.74 18.93 1.32
CA GLU A 243 5.31 20.33 1.21
C GLU A 243 4.91 20.75 -0.23
N GLN A 244 5.19 19.92 -1.24
CA GLN A 244 4.85 20.19 -2.63
C GLN A 244 3.41 19.77 -2.96
N HIS A 245 2.49 20.61 -2.52
CA HIS A 245 1.06 20.44 -2.77
C HIS A 245 0.74 20.22 -4.26
N GLY A 246 -0.13 19.24 -4.54
CA GLY A 246 -0.58 18.93 -5.91
C GLY A 246 0.42 18.17 -6.78
N LYS A 247 1.61 17.81 -6.27
CA LYS A 247 2.64 17.07 -7.03
C LYS A 247 2.66 15.56 -6.75
N GLY A 248 1.62 15.02 -6.11
CA GLY A 248 1.61 13.63 -5.64
C GLY A 248 2.52 13.38 -4.44
N ALA A 249 2.68 12.13 -4.06
CA ALA A 249 3.57 11.69 -3.00
C ALA A 249 5.01 11.58 -3.50
N VAL A 250 5.97 11.95 -2.65
CA VAL A 250 7.40 11.73 -2.91
C VAL A 250 7.75 10.27 -2.59
N ILE A 251 8.61 9.67 -3.41
CA ILE A 251 9.15 8.34 -3.17
C ILE A 251 10.60 8.52 -2.70
N GLU A 252 10.87 8.20 -1.44
CA GLU A 252 12.20 8.31 -0.85
C GLU A 252 12.69 6.96 -0.37
N LEU A 253 13.95 6.65 -0.64
CA LEU A 253 14.62 5.45 -0.19
C LEU A 253 15.84 5.85 0.65
N THR A 254 16.01 5.21 1.81
CA THR A 254 17.29 5.18 2.53
C THR A 254 17.81 3.76 2.53
N LEU A 255 19.06 3.55 2.11
CA LEU A 255 19.71 2.24 2.02
C LEU A 255 20.94 2.19 2.93
N TRP A 256 21.00 1.15 3.77
CA TRP A 256 22.13 0.82 4.63
C TRP A 256 22.76 -0.52 4.23
N PRO A 257 24.08 -0.71 4.40
CA PRO A 257 25.05 0.17 5.06
C PRO A 257 25.33 1.47 4.29
N GLY A 258 25.81 2.50 5.00
CA GLY A 258 26.14 3.83 4.43
C GLY A 258 25.05 4.88 4.59
N GLY A 259 23.78 4.50 4.72
CA GLY A 259 22.68 5.43 4.98
C GLY A 259 22.40 6.38 3.82
N ALA A 260 22.67 5.94 2.58
CA ALA A 260 22.45 6.74 1.39
C ALA A 260 20.95 7.00 1.20
N ARG A 261 20.54 8.27 1.21
CA ARG A 261 19.18 8.71 0.93
C ARG A 261 19.06 9.15 -0.52
N MET A 262 17.97 8.76 -1.17
CA MET A 262 17.68 9.11 -2.55
C MET A 262 16.18 9.28 -2.78
N THR A 263 15.84 10.22 -3.66
CA THR A 263 14.47 10.37 -4.17
C THR A 263 14.33 9.54 -5.44
N LEU A 264 13.46 8.53 -5.41
CA LEU A 264 13.19 7.64 -6.54
C LEU A 264 12.16 8.21 -7.51
N GLY A 265 11.51 9.32 -7.15
CA GLY A 265 10.53 10.00 -8.00
C GLY A 265 9.30 10.43 -7.24
N ARG A 266 8.16 10.50 -7.95
CA ARG A 266 6.86 10.87 -7.42
C ARG A 266 5.75 9.97 -7.95
N VAL A 267 4.66 9.88 -7.22
CA VAL A 267 3.48 9.07 -7.57
C VAL A 267 2.20 9.75 -7.17
N ASP A 268 1.12 9.51 -7.92
CA ASP A 268 -0.23 9.89 -7.48
C ASP A 268 -0.60 9.23 -6.14
N PHE A 269 -1.34 9.92 -5.26
CA PHE A 269 -1.77 9.35 -3.97
C PHE A 269 -2.60 8.06 -4.10
N HIS A 270 -3.20 7.82 -5.27
CA HIS A 270 -3.92 6.61 -5.62
C HIS A 270 -3.20 5.74 -6.68
N GLY A 271 -1.93 6.01 -6.98
CA GLY A 271 -1.12 5.25 -7.92
C GLY A 271 -1.58 5.32 -9.38
N ARG A 272 -2.30 6.36 -9.79
CA ARG A 272 -2.75 6.57 -11.19
C ARG A 272 -1.60 6.85 -12.17
N TRP A 273 -0.56 7.54 -11.70
CA TRP A 273 0.64 7.84 -12.47
C TRP A 273 1.87 7.69 -11.59
N VAL A 274 3.02 7.38 -12.21
CA VAL A 274 4.34 7.32 -11.56
C VAL A 274 5.34 8.11 -12.42
N ASP A 275 6.03 9.07 -11.81
CA ASP A 275 7.20 9.74 -12.38
C ASP A 275 8.45 9.18 -11.70
N TRP A 276 9.05 8.17 -12.32
CA TRP A 276 10.18 7.43 -11.80
C TRP A 276 11.50 8.05 -12.20
N ARG A 277 12.37 8.32 -11.24
CA ARG A 277 13.65 9.03 -11.42
C ARG A 277 14.81 8.38 -10.67
N ALA A 278 14.66 7.11 -10.27
CA ALA A 278 15.71 6.41 -9.56
C ALA A 278 17.02 6.38 -10.38
N PRO A 279 18.18 6.55 -9.73
CA PRO A 279 19.45 6.55 -10.44
C PRO A 279 19.72 5.20 -11.09
N GLY A 280 20.32 5.23 -12.28
CA GLY A 280 20.81 4.03 -12.95
C GLY A 280 22.05 3.48 -12.24
N ARG A 281 22.40 2.23 -12.51
CA ARG A 281 23.56 1.57 -11.88
C ARG A 281 24.90 2.28 -12.17
N HIS A 282 24.98 3.05 -13.26
CA HIS A 282 26.19 3.78 -13.66
C HIS A 282 26.27 5.22 -13.13
N SER A 283 25.22 5.73 -12.47
CA SER A 283 25.15 7.13 -12.00
C SER A 283 25.77 7.35 -10.61
N GLU A 284 26.20 6.29 -9.93
CA GLU A 284 26.59 6.31 -8.51
C GLU A 284 28.11 6.56 -8.28
N HIS A 285 28.86 6.94 -9.32
CA HIS A 285 30.31 7.23 -9.26
C HIS A 285 30.69 8.64 -9.76
N GLY A 286 29.75 9.58 -9.73
CA GLY A 286 29.96 10.99 -10.08
C GLY A 286 30.07 11.89 -8.87
#